data_AF-A0A6G7B8U0-F1
#
_entry.id   AF-A0A6G7B8U0-F1
#
_cell.length_a   1.000
_cell.length_b   1.000
_cell.length_c   1.000
_cell.angle_alpha   90.00
_cell.angle_beta   90.00
_cell.angle_gamma   90.00
#
_symmetry.space_group_name_H-M   'P 1'
#
loop_
_entity.id
_entity.type
_entity.pdbx_description
1 polymer ?
#
loop_
_entity_poly.entity_id
_entity_poly.type
_entity_poly.pdbx_seq_one_letter_code
_entity_poly.pdbx_strand_id
1 'polypeptide(L)'
;MVKHAPQYYENLNYFNTQLNHLMSVHGTKQVDLVNALDIPKTTINGYVKGTSLPNMGNLQKLADYFNTLKSDLDLRFKKDADKHLPVYNQLTDIRKHKMIKMSNLDNKETMAQNIKYYLKQKGVSRHKLCDDLNIKYTTFCTWLQADAYPRIDKIEMMANYFNISKANLVEDKDAIKNDITTIYNQLHEKRQAKVYNYAREQLKKVVDMFSTNLKYLRKKYNMEQLELAYKLGRKSGSTISEWEKGSYTPKIKVLAQIADIFHVDLDDLMNKDLTNSQTKVDKDSLVEQIAETSSLLHISRQARVYNYAREQLDEQLNEKSSIYVVGTSAAGEPIEYGDFDSEMIQTDVPAKADKAIHIKGDSMEPKIASNSIIFYHEQPTLEIGEIGIFEINGSAVTCKKYYVDYESKKIILKSINPKYEPMYFARDQVRILGKVVF
;
A
#
# COMPACT_ATOMS: atom_id res chain seq x y z
N MET A 1 23.24 -38.83 -23.00
CA MET A 1 22.22 -38.16 -22.16
C MET A 1 22.94 -37.48 -21.02
N VAL A 2 22.90 -36.15 -20.94
CA VAL A 2 23.47 -35.42 -19.81
C VAL A 2 22.58 -35.72 -18.59
N LYS A 3 23.12 -36.41 -17.58
CA LYS A 3 22.41 -36.65 -16.33
C LYS A 3 22.39 -35.34 -15.53
N HIS A 4 21.22 -34.70 -15.44
CA HIS A 4 21.04 -33.52 -14.61
C HIS A 4 20.99 -33.90 -13.11
N ALA A 5 21.43 -32.99 -12.23
CA ALA A 5 21.39 -33.20 -10.79
C ALA A 5 19.93 -33.37 -10.29
N PRO A 6 19.67 -34.11 -9.20
CA PRO A 6 18.32 -34.30 -8.65
C PRO A 6 17.53 -33.00 -8.45
N GLN A 7 18.21 -31.95 -8.00
CA GLN A 7 17.66 -30.61 -7.79
C GLN A 7 17.06 -29.98 -9.06
N TYR A 8 17.57 -30.35 -10.24
CA TYR A 8 17.07 -29.86 -11.52
C TYR A 8 15.65 -30.37 -11.79
N TYR A 9 15.41 -31.66 -11.55
CA TYR A 9 14.11 -32.29 -11.76
C TYR A 9 13.07 -31.80 -10.75
N GLU A 10 13.49 -31.57 -9.51
CA GLU A 10 12.63 -30.99 -8.47
C GLU A 10 12.15 -29.59 -8.88
N ASN A 11 13.07 -28.72 -9.30
CA ASN A 11 12.72 -27.37 -9.73
C ASN A 11 11.88 -27.36 -11.02
N LEU A 12 12.16 -28.29 -11.93
CA LEU A 12 11.41 -28.46 -13.17
C LEU A 12 9.95 -28.91 -12.91
N ASN A 13 9.73 -29.80 -11.95
CA ASN A 13 8.39 -30.20 -11.53
C ASN A 13 7.65 -29.05 -10.82
N TYR A 14 8.36 -28.31 -9.96
CA TYR A 14 7.80 -27.15 -9.28
C TYR A 14 7.36 -26.08 -10.28
N PHE A 15 8.25 -25.64 -11.17
CA PHE A 15 7.96 -24.62 -12.17
C PHE A 15 6.81 -25.02 -13.09
N ASN A 16 6.77 -26.27 -13.57
CA ASN A 16 5.65 -26.79 -14.37
C ASN A 16 4.33 -26.65 -13.61
N THR A 17 4.30 -27.11 -12.36
CA THR A 17 3.09 -27.13 -11.53
C THR A 17 2.59 -25.71 -11.29
N GLN A 18 3.49 -24.78 -10.96
CA GLN A 18 3.14 -23.37 -10.75
C GLN A 18 2.65 -22.71 -12.04
N LEU A 19 3.32 -22.93 -13.16
CA LEU A 19 2.91 -22.38 -14.45
C LEU A 19 1.52 -22.89 -14.86
N ASN A 20 1.26 -24.18 -14.73
CA ASN A 20 -0.05 -24.76 -15.04
C ASN A 20 -1.15 -24.27 -14.08
N HIS A 21 -0.84 -24.10 -12.80
CA HIS A 21 -1.76 -23.51 -11.84
C HIS A 21 -2.11 -22.06 -12.21
N LEU A 22 -1.12 -21.23 -12.53
CA LEU A 22 -1.36 -19.83 -12.94
C LEU A 22 -2.14 -19.75 -14.24
N MET A 23 -1.83 -20.59 -15.23
CA MET A 23 -2.61 -20.69 -16.46
C MET A 23 -4.07 -21.06 -16.18
N SER A 24 -4.32 -21.96 -15.22
CA SER A 24 -5.68 -22.34 -14.82
C SER A 24 -6.42 -21.20 -14.11
N VAL A 25 -5.76 -20.52 -13.16
CA VAL A 25 -6.35 -19.43 -12.38
C VAL A 25 -6.69 -18.22 -13.27
N HIS A 26 -5.79 -17.89 -14.20
CA HIS A 26 -5.96 -16.77 -15.13
C HIS A 26 -6.73 -17.15 -16.41
N GLY A 27 -7.22 -18.39 -16.52
CA GLY A 27 -7.93 -18.88 -17.72
C GLY A 27 -7.10 -18.79 -19.02
N THR A 28 -5.78 -18.74 -18.90
CA THR A 28 -4.85 -18.48 -19.99
C THR A 28 -4.50 -19.77 -20.73
N LYS A 29 -4.63 -19.78 -22.05
CA LYS A 29 -4.18 -20.91 -22.88
C LYS A 29 -2.73 -20.72 -23.28
N GLN A 30 -2.05 -21.81 -23.63
CA GLN A 30 -0.64 -21.76 -24.09
C GLN A 30 -0.46 -20.82 -25.28
N VAL A 31 -1.46 -20.73 -26.16
CA VAL A 31 -1.45 -19.84 -27.34
C VAL A 31 -1.40 -18.37 -26.91
N ASP A 32 -2.07 -18.01 -25.81
CA ASP A 32 -2.09 -16.63 -25.32
C ASP A 32 -0.71 -16.22 -24.79
N LEU A 33 0.00 -17.14 -24.14
CA LEU A 33 1.38 -16.92 -23.69
C LEU A 33 2.36 -16.76 -24.86
N VAL A 34 2.20 -17.56 -25.92
CA VAL A 34 3.04 -17.46 -27.13
C VAL A 34 2.89 -16.08 -27.76
N ASN A 35 1.64 -15.62 -27.89
CA ASN A 35 1.32 -14.35 -28.53
C ASN A 35 1.74 -13.14 -27.67
N ALA A 36 1.68 -13.26 -26.35
CA ALA A 36 1.97 -12.14 -25.45
C ALA A 36 3.46 -12.00 -25.12
N LEU A 37 4.22 -13.10 -25.08
CA LEU A 37 5.58 -13.10 -24.51
C LEU A 37 6.70 -13.23 -25.53
N ASP A 38 6.37 -13.40 -26.81
CA ASP A 38 7.37 -13.67 -27.85
C ASP A 38 8.27 -14.85 -27.46
N ILE A 39 7.64 -15.92 -26.95
CA ILE A 39 8.27 -17.20 -26.59
C ILE A 39 7.75 -18.25 -27.57
N PRO A 40 8.63 -19.01 -28.26
CA PRO A 40 8.20 -20.01 -29.23
C PRO A 40 7.23 -21.04 -28.62
N LYS A 41 6.23 -21.44 -29.40
CA LYS A 41 5.23 -22.44 -28.99
C LYS A 41 5.86 -23.75 -28.51
N THR A 42 6.95 -24.18 -29.15
CA THR A 42 7.71 -25.38 -28.76
C THR A 42 8.31 -25.24 -27.36
N THR A 43 8.77 -24.05 -27.00
CA THR A 43 9.35 -23.72 -25.70
C THR A 43 8.28 -23.68 -24.60
N ILE A 44 7.13 -23.03 -24.83
CA ILE A 44 6.01 -23.02 -23.86
C ILE A 44 5.45 -24.43 -23.65
N ASN A 45 5.34 -25.22 -24.71
CA ASN A 45 4.96 -26.63 -24.59
C ASN A 45 5.94 -27.40 -23.71
N GLY A 46 7.24 -27.13 -23.83
CA GLY A 46 8.27 -27.75 -23.00
C GLY A 46 8.17 -27.37 -21.52
N TYR A 47 7.80 -26.12 -21.24
CA TYR A 47 7.56 -25.64 -19.87
C TYR A 47 6.34 -26.31 -19.23
N VAL A 48 5.21 -26.31 -19.94
CA VAL A 48 3.94 -26.88 -19.47
C VAL A 48 4.02 -28.40 -19.28
N LYS A 49 4.82 -29.09 -20.10
CA LYS A 49 5.06 -30.53 -19.97
C LYS A 49 6.20 -30.88 -19.01
N GLY A 50 6.94 -29.89 -18.50
CA GLY A 50 8.09 -30.13 -17.63
C GLY A 50 9.23 -30.84 -18.34
N THR A 51 9.42 -30.63 -19.64
CA THR A 51 10.58 -31.17 -20.36
C THR A 51 11.75 -30.18 -20.41
N SER A 52 11.51 -28.91 -20.05
CA SER A 52 12.52 -27.84 -20.06
C SER A 52 12.21 -26.77 -19.01
N LEU A 53 13.26 -26.12 -18.50
CA LEU A 53 13.17 -24.96 -17.62
C LEU A 53 13.30 -23.65 -18.41
N PRO A 54 12.68 -22.55 -17.94
CA PRO A 54 12.86 -21.24 -18.54
C PRO A 54 14.26 -20.70 -18.27
N ASN A 55 14.77 -19.95 -19.24
CA ASN A 55 15.91 -19.06 -19.04
C ASN A 55 15.47 -17.79 -18.29
N MET A 56 16.42 -16.98 -17.84
CA MET A 56 16.16 -15.76 -17.04
C MET A 56 15.20 -14.77 -17.69
N GLY A 57 15.32 -14.57 -19.00
CA GLY A 57 14.47 -13.64 -19.74
C GLY A 57 13.04 -14.15 -19.86
N ASN A 58 12.86 -15.43 -20.20
CA ASN A 58 11.55 -16.07 -20.31
C ASN A 58 10.86 -16.20 -18.95
N LEU A 59 11.63 -16.43 -17.89
CA LEU A 59 11.11 -16.46 -16.53
C LEU A 59 10.61 -15.08 -16.09
N GLN A 60 11.35 -13.99 -16.38
CA GLN A 60 10.88 -12.62 -16.11
C GLN A 60 9.61 -12.30 -16.90
N LYS A 61 9.57 -12.64 -18.19
CA LYS A 61 8.38 -12.44 -19.04
C LYS A 61 7.15 -13.15 -18.47
N LEU A 62 7.28 -14.41 -18.04
CA LEU A 62 6.18 -15.16 -17.42
C LEU A 62 5.77 -14.58 -16.06
N ALA A 63 6.75 -14.18 -15.24
CA ALA A 63 6.51 -13.52 -13.96
C ALA A 63 5.71 -12.21 -14.15
N ASP A 64 6.12 -11.37 -15.10
CA ASP A 64 5.46 -10.11 -15.43
C ASP A 64 4.05 -10.33 -15.99
N TYR A 65 3.87 -11.34 -16.85
CA TYR A 65 2.58 -11.67 -17.45
C TYR A 65 1.55 -12.11 -16.42
N PHE A 66 1.95 -12.95 -15.47
CA PHE A 66 1.08 -13.41 -14.40
C PHE A 66 1.07 -12.48 -13.19
N ASN A 67 1.84 -11.38 -13.22
CA ASN A 67 2.06 -10.49 -12.09
C ASN A 67 2.48 -11.25 -10.80
N THR A 68 3.43 -12.16 -10.95
CA THR A 68 3.97 -13.02 -9.88
C THR A 68 5.47 -12.82 -9.73
N LEU A 69 6.04 -13.18 -8.58
CA LEU A 69 7.48 -13.10 -8.40
C LEU A 69 8.19 -14.29 -9.06
N LYS A 70 9.44 -14.09 -9.50
CA LYS A 70 10.29 -15.16 -10.02
C LYS A 70 10.47 -16.30 -9.02
N SER A 71 10.51 -15.99 -7.73
CA SER A 71 10.62 -16.94 -6.63
C SER A 71 9.40 -17.85 -6.48
N ASP A 72 8.22 -17.37 -6.89
CA ASP A 72 6.97 -18.12 -6.82
C ASP A 72 6.87 -19.13 -7.97
N LEU A 73 7.58 -18.86 -9.08
CA LEU A 73 7.66 -19.75 -10.24
C LEU A 73 8.84 -20.71 -10.16
N ASP A 74 9.99 -20.29 -9.65
CA ASP A 74 11.25 -21.03 -9.76
C ASP A 74 12.02 -21.06 -8.42
N LEU A 75 12.26 -22.27 -7.91
CA LEU A 75 12.91 -22.52 -6.61
C LEU A 75 14.34 -22.00 -6.55
N ARG A 76 15.00 -21.80 -7.70
CA ARG A 76 16.36 -21.22 -7.75
C ARG A 76 16.40 -19.80 -7.18
N PHE A 77 15.28 -19.09 -7.20
CA PHE A 77 15.15 -17.71 -6.70
C PHE A 77 14.53 -17.64 -5.30
N LYS A 78 14.21 -18.78 -4.68
CA LYS A 78 13.58 -18.83 -3.35
C LYS A 78 14.50 -18.31 -2.25
N LYS A 79 15.82 -18.35 -2.43
CA LYS A 79 16.81 -17.82 -1.45
C LYS A 79 16.84 -16.30 -1.35
N ASP A 80 16.32 -15.59 -2.35
CA ASP A 80 16.19 -14.12 -2.31
C ASP A 80 14.85 -13.66 -1.66
N ALA A 81 13.92 -14.60 -1.41
CA ALA A 81 12.57 -14.32 -0.91
C ALA A 81 12.48 -14.23 0.63
N ASP A 82 13.51 -14.68 1.38
CA ASP A 82 13.52 -14.62 2.86
C ASP A 82 13.77 -13.20 3.43
N LYS A 83 13.69 -12.15 2.60
CA LYS A 83 13.70 -10.76 3.08
C LYS A 83 12.40 -9.98 2.87
N HIS A 84 11.44 -10.46 2.10
CA HIS A 84 10.14 -9.80 1.98
C HIS A 84 9.04 -10.83 1.71
N LEU A 85 8.31 -11.19 2.78
CA LEU A 85 7.15 -12.06 2.69
C LEU A 85 5.89 -11.21 2.41
N PRO A 86 5.14 -11.43 1.30
CA PRO A 86 3.89 -10.71 1.07
C PRO A 86 2.75 -11.31 1.91
N VAL A 87 2.07 -10.44 2.65
CA VAL A 87 0.86 -10.70 3.49
C VAL A 87 -0.25 -11.47 2.75
N TYR A 88 -0.27 -11.44 1.42
CA TYR A 88 -1.24 -12.12 0.55
C TYR A 88 -1.34 -13.64 0.78
N ASN A 89 -0.21 -14.29 1.04
CA ASN A 89 -0.16 -15.74 1.25
C ASN A 89 -0.68 -16.17 2.63
N GLN A 90 -0.86 -15.23 3.56
CA GLN A 90 -1.38 -15.44 4.91
C GLN A 90 -2.91 -15.25 5.03
N LEU A 91 -3.58 -14.89 3.93
CA LEU A 91 -5.03 -14.66 3.92
C LEU A 91 -5.83 -15.95 3.76
N THR A 92 -7.00 -16.03 4.41
CA THR A 92 -7.95 -17.14 4.28
C THR A 92 -8.54 -17.22 2.87
N ASP A 93 -8.89 -18.42 2.40
CA ASP A 93 -9.37 -18.63 1.02
C ASP A 93 -10.62 -17.81 0.67
N ILE A 94 -11.47 -17.53 1.65
CA ILE A 94 -12.63 -16.63 1.51
C ILE A 94 -12.19 -15.18 1.26
N ARG A 95 -11.14 -14.72 1.93
CA ARG A 95 -10.56 -13.38 1.73
C ARG A 95 -9.81 -13.28 0.40
N LYS A 96 -9.11 -14.34 -0.01
CA LYS A 96 -8.51 -14.46 -1.35
C LYS A 96 -9.60 -14.40 -2.43
N HIS A 97 -10.68 -15.18 -2.30
CA HIS A 97 -11.82 -15.16 -3.23
C HIS A 97 -12.55 -13.81 -3.26
N LYS A 98 -12.69 -13.14 -2.12
CA LYS A 98 -13.30 -11.80 -2.02
C LYS A 98 -12.42 -10.73 -2.67
N MET A 99 -11.10 -10.81 -2.52
CA MET A 99 -10.16 -9.92 -3.22
C MET A 99 -10.10 -10.21 -4.73
N ILE A 100 -10.17 -11.48 -5.15
CA ILE A 100 -10.28 -11.87 -6.58
C ILE A 100 -11.62 -11.41 -7.19
N LYS A 101 -12.72 -11.43 -6.43
CA LYS A 101 -14.02 -10.86 -6.86
C LYS A 101 -14.02 -9.33 -6.90
N MET A 102 -13.28 -8.66 -6.02
CA MET A 102 -13.14 -7.19 -6.00
C MET A 102 -12.17 -6.67 -7.08
N SER A 103 -11.17 -7.47 -7.49
CA SER A 103 -10.30 -7.13 -8.63
C SER A 103 -10.91 -7.46 -10.00
N ASN A 104 -11.99 -8.26 -10.02
CA ASN A 104 -12.72 -8.69 -11.21
C ASN A 104 -14.15 -8.09 -11.26
N LEU A 105 -14.35 -6.86 -10.77
CA LEU A 105 -15.45 -6.07 -11.34
C LEU A 105 -15.01 -5.75 -12.77
N ASP A 106 -15.70 -6.36 -13.73
CA ASP A 106 -15.14 -6.91 -14.96
C ASP A 106 -14.53 -5.79 -15.84
N ASN A 107 -13.26 -5.92 -16.26
CA ASN A 107 -12.64 -4.96 -17.20
C ASN A 107 -13.51 -4.72 -18.45
N LYS A 108 -14.36 -5.69 -18.81
CA LYS A 108 -15.40 -5.58 -19.84
C LYS A 108 -16.52 -4.61 -19.48
N GLU A 109 -16.99 -4.62 -18.24
CA GLU A 109 -17.98 -3.68 -17.72
C GLU A 109 -17.41 -2.27 -17.66
N THR A 110 -16.19 -2.11 -17.16
CA THR A 110 -15.47 -0.83 -17.15
C THR A 110 -15.32 -0.27 -18.56
N MET A 111 -14.86 -1.10 -19.51
CA MET A 111 -14.77 -0.75 -20.93
C MET A 111 -16.14 -0.34 -21.50
N ALA A 112 -17.19 -1.12 -21.23
CA ALA A 112 -18.54 -0.83 -21.72
C ALA A 112 -19.08 0.49 -21.18
N GLN A 113 -18.86 0.78 -19.89
CA GLN A 113 -19.26 2.03 -19.25
C GLN A 113 -18.48 3.23 -19.80
N ASN A 114 -17.16 3.09 -19.95
CA ASN A 114 -16.30 4.12 -20.50
C ASN A 114 -16.68 4.46 -21.96
N ILE A 115 -16.92 3.46 -22.80
CA ILE A 115 -17.39 3.69 -24.18
C ILE A 115 -18.73 4.46 -24.17
N LYS A 116 -19.70 4.07 -23.33
CA LYS A 116 -20.98 4.78 -23.20
C LYS A 116 -20.79 6.23 -22.75
N TYR A 117 -19.88 6.47 -21.81
CA TYR A 117 -19.53 7.80 -21.33
C TYR A 117 -19.01 8.70 -22.47
N TYR A 118 -18.02 8.24 -23.23
CA TYR A 118 -17.44 9.04 -24.32
C TYR A 118 -18.40 9.25 -25.50
N LEU A 119 -19.26 8.28 -25.81
CA LEU A 119 -20.34 8.46 -26.79
C LEU A 119 -21.27 9.62 -26.39
N LYS A 120 -21.68 9.68 -25.12
CA LYS A 120 -22.54 10.75 -24.59
C LYS A 120 -21.83 12.10 -24.59
N GLN A 121 -20.57 12.15 -24.14
CA GLN A 121 -19.77 13.38 -24.09
C GLN A 121 -19.51 13.98 -25.47
N LYS A 122 -19.25 13.14 -26.48
CA LYS A 122 -18.96 13.59 -27.84
C LYS A 122 -20.22 13.76 -28.70
N GLY A 123 -21.39 13.42 -28.18
CA GLY A 123 -22.66 13.51 -28.92
C GLY A 123 -22.72 12.58 -30.14
N VAL A 124 -21.97 11.47 -30.12
CA VAL A 124 -21.87 10.54 -31.26
C VAL A 124 -22.85 9.38 -31.06
N SER A 125 -23.61 9.05 -32.11
CA SER A 125 -24.48 7.88 -32.10
C SER A 125 -23.68 6.59 -32.30
N ARG A 126 -24.16 5.49 -31.73
CA ARG A 126 -23.52 4.17 -31.85
C ARG A 126 -23.35 3.75 -33.32
N HIS A 127 -24.36 4.02 -34.15
CA HIS A 127 -24.33 3.75 -35.58
C HIS A 127 -23.25 4.58 -36.29
N LYS A 128 -23.21 5.89 -36.03
CA LYS A 128 -22.21 6.78 -36.63
C LYS A 128 -20.77 6.34 -36.31
N LEU A 129 -20.50 5.97 -35.06
CA LEU A 129 -19.17 5.46 -34.69
C LEU A 129 -18.83 4.15 -35.42
N CYS A 130 -19.80 3.24 -35.57
CA CYS A 130 -19.60 1.99 -36.29
C CYS A 130 -19.29 2.24 -37.78
N ASP A 131 -20.00 3.18 -38.39
CA ASP A 131 -19.80 3.55 -39.80
C ASP A 131 -18.42 4.21 -39.99
N ASP A 132 -18.06 5.17 -39.13
CA ASP A 132 -16.78 5.89 -39.20
C ASP A 132 -15.56 4.97 -38.97
N LEU A 133 -15.70 3.96 -38.11
CA LEU A 133 -14.62 3.02 -37.77
C LEU A 133 -14.66 1.71 -38.56
N ASN A 134 -15.62 1.57 -39.48
CA ASN A 134 -15.86 0.33 -40.23
C ASN A 134 -15.94 -0.91 -39.31
N ILE A 135 -16.72 -0.79 -38.23
CA ILE A 135 -16.95 -1.86 -37.24
C ILE A 135 -18.38 -2.36 -37.41
N LYS A 136 -18.56 -3.68 -37.47
CA LYS A 136 -19.89 -4.28 -37.56
C LYS A 136 -20.73 -3.90 -36.34
N TYR A 137 -21.91 -3.32 -36.56
CA TYR A 137 -22.79 -2.82 -35.50
C TYR A 137 -23.09 -3.87 -34.41
N THR A 138 -23.34 -5.12 -34.81
CA THR A 138 -23.61 -6.22 -33.88
C THR A 138 -22.45 -6.48 -32.92
N THR A 139 -21.22 -6.35 -33.40
CA THR A 139 -19.99 -6.56 -32.62
C THR A 139 -19.73 -5.40 -31.67
N PHE A 140 -20.09 -4.17 -32.06
CA PHE A 140 -20.02 -3.03 -31.16
C PHE A 140 -21.04 -3.10 -30.02
N CYS A 141 -22.25 -3.61 -30.31
CA CYS A 141 -23.28 -3.82 -29.28
C CYS A 141 -22.85 -4.83 -28.21
N THR A 142 -22.19 -5.93 -28.58
CA THR A 142 -21.70 -6.89 -27.59
C THR A 142 -20.63 -6.30 -26.68
N TRP A 143 -19.83 -5.34 -27.17
CA TRP A 143 -18.89 -4.59 -26.32
C TRP A 143 -19.61 -3.62 -25.38
N LEU A 144 -20.68 -2.97 -25.83
CA LEU A 144 -21.49 -2.08 -24.98
C LEU A 144 -22.30 -2.84 -23.91
N GLN A 145 -22.61 -4.10 -24.15
CA GLN A 145 -23.29 -4.99 -23.20
C GLN A 145 -22.32 -5.74 -22.28
N ALA A 146 -21.01 -5.54 -22.44
CA ALA A 146 -19.95 -6.27 -21.73
C ALA A 146 -19.89 -7.78 -22.02
N ASP A 147 -20.61 -8.26 -23.04
CA ASP A 147 -20.60 -9.67 -23.45
C ASP A 147 -19.26 -10.08 -24.09
N ALA A 148 -18.57 -9.13 -24.74
CA ALA A 148 -17.29 -9.36 -25.39
C ALA A 148 -16.33 -8.18 -25.19
N TYR A 149 -15.03 -8.46 -25.20
CA TYR A 149 -14.00 -7.43 -25.07
C TYR A 149 -13.44 -7.03 -26.45
N PRO A 150 -13.29 -5.72 -26.74
CA PRO A 150 -12.70 -5.28 -28.01
C PRO A 150 -11.23 -5.71 -28.11
N ARG A 151 -10.79 -6.07 -29.32
CA ARG A 151 -9.37 -6.32 -29.59
C ARG A 151 -8.57 -5.01 -29.55
N ILE A 152 -7.26 -5.11 -29.30
CA ILE A 152 -6.36 -3.96 -29.09
C ILE A 152 -6.38 -2.95 -30.24
N ASP A 153 -6.49 -3.41 -31.48
CA ASP A 153 -6.63 -2.59 -32.68
C ASP A 153 -7.91 -1.75 -32.63
N LYS A 154 -9.03 -2.34 -32.18
CA LYS A 154 -10.31 -1.65 -32.04
C LYS A 154 -10.34 -0.68 -30.86
N ILE A 155 -9.65 -1.03 -29.77
CA ILE A 155 -9.44 -0.10 -28.64
C ILE A 155 -8.66 1.13 -29.11
N GLU A 156 -7.60 0.93 -29.87
CA GLU A 156 -6.81 2.01 -30.45
C GLU A 156 -7.60 2.89 -31.41
N MET A 157 -8.39 2.28 -32.30
CA MET A 157 -9.27 3.02 -33.20
C MET A 157 -10.27 3.89 -32.43
N MET A 158 -10.92 3.35 -31.40
CA MET A 158 -11.86 4.11 -30.56
C MET A 158 -11.15 5.20 -29.75
N ALA A 159 -9.97 4.91 -29.19
CA ALA A 159 -9.16 5.88 -28.46
C ALA A 159 -8.81 7.09 -29.35
N ASN A 160 -8.34 6.83 -30.57
CA ASN A 160 -8.03 7.84 -31.55
C ASN A 160 -9.29 8.62 -31.98
N TYR A 161 -10.40 7.94 -32.20
CA TYR A 161 -11.68 8.55 -32.57
C TYR A 161 -12.19 9.53 -31.49
N PHE A 162 -12.07 9.16 -30.22
CA PHE A 162 -12.47 10.03 -29.10
C PHE A 162 -11.41 11.09 -28.74
N ASN A 163 -10.22 11.02 -29.36
CA ASN A 163 -9.04 11.80 -29.03
C ASN A 163 -8.61 11.65 -27.56
N ILE A 164 -8.51 10.40 -27.09
CA ILE A 164 -8.14 10.02 -25.73
C ILE A 164 -7.07 8.93 -25.74
N SER A 165 -6.33 8.77 -24.63
CA SER A 165 -5.43 7.62 -24.43
C SER A 165 -6.21 6.31 -24.28
N LYS A 166 -5.63 5.19 -24.73
CA LYS A 166 -6.19 3.83 -24.58
C LYS A 166 -6.52 3.48 -23.12
N ALA A 167 -5.69 3.95 -22.18
CA ALA A 167 -5.91 3.74 -20.73
C ALA A 167 -7.26 4.31 -20.26
N ASN A 168 -7.70 5.44 -20.84
CA ASN A 168 -8.97 6.07 -20.48
C ASN A 168 -10.20 5.26 -20.90
N LEU A 169 -10.06 4.27 -21.80
CA LEU A 169 -11.13 3.36 -22.20
C LEU A 169 -11.12 2.08 -21.36
N VAL A 170 -9.94 1.62 -20.94
CA VAL A 170 -9.74 0.31 -20.30
C VAL A 170 -9.83 0.37 -18.78
N GLU A 171 -9.41 1.47 -18.18
CA GLU A 171 -9.24 1.57 -16.73
C GLU A 171 -10.40 2.30 -16.04
N ASP A 172 -10.69 1.91 -14.80
CA ASP A 172 -11.69 2.56 -13.95
C ASP A 172 -11.09 3.82 -13.32
N LYS A 173 -11.63 4.99 -13.70
CA LYS A 173 -11.18 6.29 -13.21
C LYS A 173 -11.63 6.59 -11.78
N ASP A 174 -12.72 5.96 -11.33
CA ASP A 174 -13.31 6.20 -10.01
C ASP A 174 -12.73 5.26 -8.94
N ALA A 175 -12.13 4.13 -9.35
CA ALA A 175 -11.46 3.19 -8.46
C ALA A 175 -10.21 3.75 -7.76
N ILE A 176 -9.43 4.62 -8.43
CA ILE A 176 -8.15 5.12 -7.88
C ILE A 176 -8.33 6.40 -7.04
N LYS A 177 -9.32 7.23 -7.39
CA LYS A 177 -9.49 8.58 -6.82
C LYS A 177 -10.05 8.58 -5.39
N ASN A 178 -10.77 7.52 -5.00
CA ASN A 178 -11.47 7.43 -3.71
C ASN A 178 -10.67 6.72 -2.60
N ASP A 179 -9.54 6.06 -2.91
CA ASP A 179 -8.90 5.14 -1.97
C ASP A 179 -7.60 5.68 -1.33
N ILE A 180 -6.82 6.52 -2.05
CA ILE A 180 -5.59 7.13 -1.51
C ILE A 180 -5.92 8.09 -0.35
N THR A 181 -6.96 8.90 -0.50
CA THR A 181 -7.39 9.88 0.51
C THR A 181 -7.86 9.19 1.79
N THR A 182 -8.53 8.05 1.65
CA THR A 182 -9.01 7.21 2.75
C THR A 182 -7.84 6.64 3.56
N ILE A 183 -6.82 6.11 2.90
CA ILE A 183 -5.61 5.57 3.54
C ILE A 183 -4.79 6.70 4.18
N TYR A 184 -4.63 7.82 3.49
CA TYR A 184 -3.83 8.95 3.98
C TYR A 184 -4.38 9.54 5.28
N ASN A 185 -5.71 9.64 5.39
CA ASN A 185 -6.37 10.14 6.59
C ASN A 185 -6.23 9.19 7.81
N GLN A 186 -5.86 7.92 7.59
CA GLN A 186 -5.62 6.93 8.66
C GLN A 186 -4.16 6.92 9.14
N LEU A 187 -3.25 7.61 8.43
CA LEU A 187 -1.83 7.69 8.79
C LEU A 187 -1.55 8.77 9.83
N HIS A 188 -0.56 8.54 10.70
CA HIS A 188 -0.07 9.58 11.61
C HIS A 188 0.79 10.65 10.90
N GLU A 189 0.88 11.85 11.48
CA GLU A 189 1.48 13.05 10.89
C GLU A 189 2.91 12.83 10.32
N LYS A 190 3.75 12.05 11.01
CA LYS A 190 5.10 11.70 10.52
C LYS A 190 5.08 10.83 9.26
N ARG A 191 4.14 9.88 9.17
CA ARG A 191 4.00 8.95 8.04
C ARG A 191 3.27 9.61 6.87
N GLN A 192 2.32 10.48 7.16
CA GLN A 192 1.69 11.38 6.19
C GLN A 192 2.72 12.24 5.43
N ALA A 193 3.68 12.84 6.14
CA ALA A 193 4.76 13.61 5.50
C ALA A 193 5.61 12.75 4.55
N LYS A 194 5.87 11.48 4.88
CA LYS A 194 6.60 10.55 4.00
C LYS A 194 5.85 10.29 2.71
N VAL A 195 4.54 9.99 2.80
CA VAL A 195 3.70 9.72 1.62
C VAL A 195 3.63 10.94 0.70
N TYR A 196 3.46 12.14 1.27
CA TYR A 196 3.51 13.40 0.53
C TYR A 196 4.84 13.59 -0.21
N ASN A 197 5.96 13.45 0.51
CA ASN A 197 7.29 13.62 -0.08
C ASN A 197 7.55 12.60 -1.19
N TYR A 198 7.14 11.36 -1.00
CA TYR A 198 7.24 10.32 -2.02
C TYR A 198 6.41 10.65 -3.26
N ALA A 199 5.16 11.09 -3.10
CA ALA A 199 4.31 11.53 -4.20
C ALA A 199 4.95 12.70 -4.97
N ARG A 200 5.50 13.68 -4.26
CA ARG A 200 6.23 14.81 -4.82
C ARG A 200 7.48 14.39 -5.59
N GLU A 201 8.23 13.41 -5.09
CA GLU A 201 9.36 12.82 -5.81
C GLU A 201 8.93 12.07 -7.08
N GLN A 202 7.81 11.33 -7.03
CA GLN A 202 7.28 10.68 -8.22
C GLN A 202 6.85 11.70 -9.27
N LEU A 203 6.35 12.87 -8.85
CA LEU A 203 6.02 13.98 -9.75
C LEU A 203 7.28 14.62 -10.34
N LYS A 204 8.30 14.87 -9.52
CA LYS A 204 9.61 15.39 -9.97
C LYS A 204 10.26 14.49 -11.03
N LYS A 205 10.03 13.18 -10.97
CA LYS A 205 10.51 12.22 -11.97
C LYS A 205 9.68 12.19 -13.27
N VAL A 206 8.56 12.90 -13.36
CA VAL A 206 7.75 13.07 -14.59
C VAL A 206 7.95 14.46 -15.17
N VAL A 207 8.09 15.47 -14.31
CA VAL A 207 8.31 16.86 -14.70
C VAL A 207 9.78 17.05 -15.03
N ASP A 208 10.10 17.31 -16.30
CA ASP A 208 11.42 17.83 -16.67
C ASP A 208 11.54 19.25 -16.12
N MET A 209 12.18 19.37 -14.95
CA MET A 209 12.34 20.59 -14.18
C MET A 209 12.99 21.71 -15.00
N PHE A 210 13.92 21.33 -15.88
CA PHE A 210 14.57 22.28 -16.78
C PHE A 210 13.57 22.91 -17.75
N SER A 211 12.73 22.10 -18.41
CA SER A 211 11.75 22.59 -19.40
C SER A 211 10.75 23.59 -18.79
N THR A 212 10.30 23.32 -17.56
CA THR A 212 9.34 24.14 -16.81
C THR A 212 9.99 25.43 -16.34
N ASN A 213 11.17 25.34 -15.74
CA ASN A 213 11.93 26.51 -15.31
C ASN A 213 12.33 27.42 -16.47
N LEU A 214 12.79 26.86 -17.59
CA LEU A 214 13.16 27.62 -18.79
C LEU A 214 11.99 28.44 -19.31
N LYS A 215 10.82 27.81 -19.44
CA LYS A 215 9.59 28.47 -19.91
C LYS A 215 9.13 29.56 -18.95
N TYR A 216 9.23 29.32 -17.64
CA TYR A 216 8.91 30.30 -16.62
C TYR A 216 9.86 31.50 -16.67
N LEU A 217 11.18 31.28 -16.66
CA LEU A 217 12.18 32.33 -16.70
C LEU A 217 12.05 33.18 -17.96
N ARG A 218 11.88 32.54 -19.13
CA ARG A 218 11.66 33.25 -20.39
C ARG A 218 10.46 34.20 -20.31
N LYS A 219 9.32 33.72 -19.77
CA LYS A 219 8.12 34.55 -19.59
C LYS A 219 8.31 35.64 -18.54
N LYS A 220 8.99 35.35 -17.43
CA LYS A 220 9.28 36.31 -16.35
C LYS A 220 10.11 37.49 -16.85
N TYR A 221 11.05 37.24 -17.75
CA TYR A 221 11.86 38.28 -18.39
C TYR A 221 11.26 38.82 -19.70
N ASN A 222 9.99 38.53 -19.99
CA ASN A 222 9.26 38.97 -21.19
C ASN A 222 9.98 38.67 -22.52
N MET A 223 10.76 37.58 -22.59
CA MET A 223 11.47 37.20 -23.80
C MET A 223 10.63 36.32 -24.71
N GLU A 224 10.74 36.49 -26.02
CA GLU A 224 10.18 35.52 -26.98
C GLU A 224 11.11 34.32 -27.19
N GLN A 225 10.58 33.19 -27.66
CA GLN A 225 11.40 32.00 -27.93
C GLN A 225 12.50 32.27 -28.97
N LEU A 226 12.21 33.14 -29.94
CA LEU A 226 13.16 33.55 -30.96
C LEU A 226 14.27 34.45 -30.37
N GLU A 227 13.92 35.35 -29.45
CA GLU A 227 14.85 36.27 -28.81
C GLU A 227 15.85 35.53 -27.91
N LEU A 228 15.36 34.56 -27.12
CA LEU A 228 16.22 33.69 -26.32
C LEU A 228 17.14 32.84 -27.21
N ALA A 229 16.65 32.38 -28.37
CA ALA A 229 17.47 31.67 -29.34
C ALA A 229 18.62 32.54 -29.86
N TYR A 230 18.36 33.81 -30.19
CA TYR A 230 19.41 34.73 -30.64
C TYR A 230 20.46 35.01 -29.56
N LYS A 231 20.04 35.18 -28.30
CA LYS A 231 20.98 35.34 -27.17
C LYS A 231 21.88 34.11 -26.97
N LEU A 232 21.41 32.94 -27.35
CA LEU A 232 22.17 31.68 -27.31
C LEU A 232 22.93 31.38 -28.62
N GLY A 233 23.00 32.33 -29.56
CA GLY A 233 23.69 32.18 -30.83
C GLY A 233 22.99 31.24 -31.83
N ARG A 234 21.68 31.04 -31.71
CA ARG A 234 20.86 30.19 -32.58
C ARG A 234 20.00 31.02 -33.54
N LYS A 235 19.75 30.47 -34.73
CA LYS A 235 19.04 31.16 -35.82
C LYS A 235 17.51 31.02 -35.76
N SER A 236 16.97 30.12 -34.94
CA SER A 236 15.54 29.83 -34.87
C SER A 236 15.07 29.49 -33.45
N GLY A 237 13.85 29.91 -33.11
CA GLY A 237 13.19 29.59 -31.83
C GLY A 237 12.78 28.12 -31.68
N SER A 238 12.88 27.31 -32.74
CA SER A 238 12.50 25.90 -32.74
C SER A 238 13.22 25.08 -31.68
N THR A 239 14.51 25.33 -31.44
CA THR A 239 15.27 24.61 -30.41
C THR A 239 14.74 24.93 -29.01
N ILE A 240 14.42 26.19 -28.73
CA ILE A 240 13.86 26.63 -27.45
C ILE A 240 12.48 26.01 -27.24
N SER A 241 11.68 25.95 -28.30
CA SER A 241 10.36 25.29 -28.27
C SER A 241 10.46 23.81 -27.87
N GLU A 242 11.42 23.07 -28.44
CA GLU A 242 11.62 21.66 -28.09
C GLU A 242 12.13 21.47 -26.65
N TRP A 243 12.96 22.39 -26.14
CA TRP A 243 13.37 22.40 -24.75
C TRP A 243 12.22 22.71 -23.80
N GLU A 244 11.37 23.68 -24.11
CA GLU A 244 10.18 24.02 -23.30
C GLU A 244 9.09 22.93 -23.31
N LYS A 245 9.11 22.03 -24.29
CA LYS A 245 8.25 20.84 -24.34
C LYS A 245 8.83 19.65 -23.56
N GLY A 246 10.08 19.73 -23.12
CA GLY A 246 10.78 18.61 -22.48
C GLY A 246 11.16 17.49 -23.45
N SER A 247 11.25 17.78 -24.76
CA SER A 247 11.64 16.77 -25.77
C SER A 247 13.06 16.25 -25.52
N TYR A 248 13.97 17.14 -25.10
CA TYR A 248 15.34 16.81 -24.72
C TYR A 248 16.00 17.97 -23.95
N THR A 249 17.00 17.66 -23.14
CA THR A 249 17.77 18.64 -22.38
C THR A 249 19.02 19.10 -23.16
N PRO A 250 19.35 20.40 -23.19
CA PRO A 250 20.57 20.90 -23.83
C PRO A 250 21.86 20.41 -23.15
N LYS A 251 22.97 20.49 -23.89
CA LYS A 251 24.31 20.17 -23.36
C LYS A 251 24.71 21.15 -22.26
N ILE A 252 25.56 20.71 -21.34
CA ILE A 252 26.02 21.46 -20.15
C ILE A 252 26.52 22.88 -20.47
N LYS A 253 27.24 23.08 -21.58
CA LYS A 253 27.72 24.41 -22.00
C LYS A 253 26.58 25.40 -22.26
N VAL A 254 25.50 24.92 -22.87
CA VAL A 254 24.32 25.75 -23.19
C VAL A 254 23.48 25.95 -21.94
N LEU A 255 23.41 24.96 -21.05
CA LEU A 255 22.76 25.12 -19.74
C LEU A 255 23.43 26.23 -18.90
N ALA A 256 24.77 26.26 -18.87
CA ALA A 256 25.50 27.33 -18.20
C ALA A 256 25.18 28.71 -18.80
N GLN A 257 25.14 28.83 -20.13
CA GLN A 257 24.74 30.09 -20.80
C GLN A 257 23.32 30.52 -20.46
N ILE A 258 22.37 29.58 -20.35
CA ILE A 258 21.00 29.86 -19.95
C ILE A 258 20.95 30.34 -18.50
N ALA A 259 21.69 29.69 -17.61
CA ALA A 259 21.82 30.07 -16.20
C ALA A 259 22.38 31.50 -16.08
N ASP A 260 23.43 31.82 -16.85
CA ASP A 260 24.03 33.16 -16.92
C ASP A 260 23.06 34.22 -17.45
N ILE A 261 22.30 33.91 -18.51
CA ILE A 261 21.31 34.84 -19.12
C ILE A 261 20.21 35.22 -18.13
N PHE A 262 19.76 34.26 -17.32
CA PHE A 262 18.65 34.47 -16.38
C PHE A 262 19.08 34.80 -14.96
N HIS A 263 20.40 34.86 -14.70
CA HIS A 263 21.00 35.09 -13.39
C HIS A 263 20.48 34.10 -12.33
N VAL A 264 20.45 32.82 -12.67
CA VAL A 264 20.06 31.72 -11.79
C VAL A 264 21.18 30.71 -11.66
N ASP A 265 21.25 30.02 -10.52
CA ASP A 265 22.21 28.92 -10.36
C ASP A 265 21.80 27.75 -11.27
N LEU A 266 22.81 27.06 -11.82
CA LEU A 266 22.57 25.90 -12.69
C LEU A 266 21.85 24.77 -11.94
N ASP A 267 22.16 24.57 -10.66
CA ASP A 267 21.50 23.57 -9.82
C ASP A 267 20.03 23.96 -9.58
N ASP A 268 19.76 25.22 -9.27
CA ASP A 268 18.39 25.73 -9.11
C ASP A 268 17.57 25.57 -10.41
N LEU A 269 18.17 25.86 -11.56
CA LEU A 269 17.55 25.70 -12.88
C LEU A 269 17.17 24.24 -13.17
N MET A 270 17.93 23.28 -12.66
CA MET A 270 17.77 21.86 -12.95
C MET A 270 16.95 21.11 -11.89
N ASN A 271 16.98 21.55 -10.63
CA ASN A 271 16.53 20.73 -9.51
C ASN A 271 15.46 21.37 -8.63
N LYS A 272 15.21 22.68 -8.77
CA LYS A 272 14.26 23.43 -7.96
C LYS A 272 13.13 23.98 -8.82
N ASP A 273 11.89 23.87 -8.32
CA ASP A 273 10.75 24.48 -8.99
C ASP A 273 10.78 26.01 -8.77
N LEU A 274 11.17 26.76 -9.80
CA LEU A 274 11.24 28.22 -9.74
C LEU A 274 9.87 28.89 -9.90
N THR A 275 8.81 28.12 -10.19
CA THR A 275 7.45 28.64 -10.38
C THR A 275 6.70 28.82 -9.07
N ASN A 276 7.06 28.07 -8.03
CA ASN A 276 6.41 28.10 -6.72
C ASN A 276 7.27 28.82 -5.69
N SER A 277 6.93 30.07 -5.39
CA SER A 277 7.45 30.78 -4.22
C SER A 277 6.77 30.25 -2.96
N GLN A 278 7.56 29.80 -1.98
CA GLN A 278 7.14 29.20 -0.71
C GLN A 278 5.77 29.65 -0.18
N THR A 279 4.83 28.72 -0.06
CA THR A 279 3.70 28.82 0.88
C THR A 279 3.91 27.83 2.03
N LYS A 280 3.87 28.36 3.25
CA LYS A 280 3.78 27.57 4.49
C LYS A 280 2.51 26.73 4.44
N VAL A 281 2.61 25.45 4.78
CA VAL A 281 1.55 24.46 4.60
C VAL A 281 0.77 24.26 5.89
N ASP A 282 -0.53 24.54 5.86
CA ASP A 282 -1.51 24.16 6.89
C ASP A 282 -1.98 22.71 6.72
N LYS A 283 -2.38 22.06 7.81
CA LYS A 283 -2.72 20.62 7.87
C LYS A 283 -3.85 20.18 6.92
N ASP A 284 -4.88 20.99 6.74
CA ASP A 284 -5.98 20.68 5.81
C ASP A 284 -5.55 20.76 4.34
N SER A 285 -4.46 21.49 4.06
CA SER A 285 -3.89 21.65 2.72
C SER A 285 -3.15 20.42 2.21
N LEU A 286 -2.63 19.56 3.10
CA LEU A 286 -1.82 18.40 2.71
C LEU A 286 -2.62 17.30 2.01
N VAL A 287 -3.85 17.06 2.46
CA VAL A 287 -4.77 16.08 1.84
C VAL A 287 -5.12 16.52 0.42
N GLU A 288 -5.49 17.79 0.26
CA GLU A 288 -5.78 18.38 -1.05
C GLU A 288 -4.56 18.37 -1.96
N GLN A 289 -3.38 18.75 -1.45
CA GLN A 289 -2.14 18.73 -2.21
C GLN A 289 -1.73 17.32 -2.67
N ILE A 290 -1.98 16.27 -1.86
CA ILE A 290 -1.68 14.88 -2.28
C ILE A 290 -2.69 14.42 -3.32
N ALA A 291 -3.97 14.73 -3.13
CA ALA A 291 -5.00 14.39 -4.10
C ALA A 291 -4.70 15.06 -5.45
N GLU A 292 -4.33 16.34 -5.43
CA GLU A 292 -3.91 17.11 -6.61
C GLU A 292 -2.64 16.52 -7.23
N THR A 293 -1.56 16.37 -6.44
CA THR A 293 -0.27 15.81 -6.91
C THR A 293 -0.45 14.42 -7.50
N SER A 294 -1.23 13.55 -6.86
CA SER A 294 -1.51 12.19 -7.33
C SER A 294 -2.32 12.22 -8.62
N SER A 295 -3.31 13.12 -8.74
CA SER A 295 -4.09 13.27 -9.98
C SER A 295 -3.26 13.69 -11.19
N LEU A 296 -2.15 14.40 -10.97
CA LEU A 296 -1.21 14.82 -12.02
C LEU A 296 -0.24 13.71 -12.46
N LEU A 297 -0.13 12.60 -11.72
CA LEU A 297 0.75 11.48 -12.05
C LEU A 297 0.11 10.53 -13.06
N HIS A 298 0.93 9.79 -13.81
CA HIS A 298 0.46 8.63 -14.58
C HIS A 298 0.01 7.49 -13.65
N ILE A 299 -1.00 6.70 -14.05
CA ILE A 299 -1.59 5.59 -13.27
C ILE A 299 -0.54 4.68 -12.64
N SER A 300 0.49 4.26 -13.38
CA SER A 300 1.54 3.38 -12.84
C SER A 300 2.28 3.99 -11.63
N ARG A 301 2.40 5.32 -11.59
CA ARG A 301 3.01 6.05 -10.48
C ARG A 301 2.00 6.40 -9.38
N GLN A 302 0.74 6.66 -9.74
CA GLN A 302 -0.36 6.74 -8.77
C GLN A 302 -0.45 5.45 -7.94
N ALA A 303 -0.37 4.28 -8.59
CA ALA A 303 -0.33 2.97 -7.94
C ALA A 303 0.87 2.82 -7.00
N ARG A 304 2.05 3.38 -7.35
CA ARG A 304 3.22 3.39 -6.46
C ARG A 304 2.99 4.24 -5.22
N VAL A 305 2.36 5.41 -5.38
CA VAL A 305 2.02 6.30 -4.25
C VAL A 305 1.01 5.62 -3.33
N TYR A 306 -0.03 5.01 -3.91
CA TYR A 306 -1.02 4.22 -3.17
C TYR A 306 -0.39 3.05 -2.40
N ASN A 307 0.43 2.24 -3.06
CA ASN A 307 1.11 1.09 -2.43
C ASN A 307 2.04 1.53 -1.31
N TYR A 308 2.76 2.65 -1.49
CA TYR A 308 3.61 3.22 -0.45
C TYR A 308 2.80 3.75 0.73
N ALA A 309 1.66 4.40 0.49
CA ALA A 309 0.76 4.84 1.55
C ALA A 309 0.21 3.66 2.35
N ARG A 310 -0.13 2.57 1.67
CA ARG A 310 -0.59 1.33 2.27
C ARG A 310 0.50 0.63 3.08
N GLU A 311 1.73 0.58 2.57
CA GLU A 311 2.89 0.06 3.29
C GLU A 311 3.17 0.86 4.57
N GLN A 312 3.07 2.19 4.51
CA GLN A 312 3.21 3.03 5.70
C GLN A 312 2.09 2.80 6.73
N LEU A 313 0.89 2.43 6.28
CA LEU A 313 -0.23 2.06 7.15
C LEU A 313 -0.01 0.68 7.77
N ASP A 314 0.43 -0.30 6.98
CA ASP A 314 0.76 -1.64 7.45
C ASP A 314 1.91 -1.61 8.46
N GLU A 315 2.94 -0.81 8.24
CA GLU A 315 4.01 -0.58 9.21
C GLU A 315 3.52 0.11 10.50
N GLN A 316 2.56 1.04 10.39
CA GLN A 316 1.94 1.69 11.55
C GLN A 316 1.10 0.69 12.37
N LEU A 317 0.41 -0.22 11.70
CA LEU A 317 -0.39 -1.27 12.34
C LEU A 317 0.48 -2.39 12.94
N ASN A 318 1.69 -2.60 12.39
CA ASN A 318 2.65 -3.61 12.83
C ASN A 318 3.77 -3.07 13.74
N GLU A 319 3.73 -1.79 14.12
CA GLU A 319 4.63 -1.21 15.13
C GLU A 319 4.31 -1.86 16.49
N LYS A 320 5.02 -2.95 16.82
CA LYS A 320 4.94 -3.56 18.14
C LYS A 320 5.42 -2.56 19.19
N SER A 321 4.49 -2.11 20.03
CA SER A 321 4.79 -1.27 21.18
C SER A 321 5.62 -2.05 22.19
N SER A 322 6.71 -1.44 22.67
CA SER A 322 7.46 -1.96 23.81
C SER A 322 6.79 -1.52 25.10
N ILE A 323 6.48 -2.46 26.00
CA ILE A 323 5.93 -2.14 27.33
C ILE A 323 6.76 -2.81 28.42
N TYR A 324 6.87 -2.13 29.56
CA TYR A 324 7.53 -2.66 30.74
C TYR A 324 6.60 -3.61 31.49
N VAL A 325 7.08 -4.84 31.73
CA VAL A 325 6.41 -5.78 32.63
C VAL A 325 6.89 -5.53 34.05
N VAL A 326 5.98 -5.13 34.92
CA VAL A 326 6.26 -4.76 36.31
C VAL A 326 5.88 -5.93 37.22
N GLY A 327 6.76 -6.92 37.29
CA GLY A 327 6.70 -8.03 38.26
C GLY A 327 5.66 -9.13 37.99
N THR A 328 5.49 -10.00 38.99
CA THR A 328 4.47 -11.08 39.01
C THR A 328 3.45 -10.81 40.10
N SER A 329 2.16 -10.88 39.77
CA SER A 329 1.07 -10.86 40.75
C SER A 329 0.44 -12.23 40.87
N ALA A 330 0.09 -12.62 42.09
CA ALA A 330 -0.60 -13.87 42.34
C ALA A 330 -2.12 -13.67 42.30
N ALA A 331 -2.76 -14.62 41.65
CA ALA A 331 -4.19 -14.76 41.57
C ALA A 331 -4.77 -15.37 42.87
N GLY A 332 -3.97 -15.87 43.81
CA GLY A 332 -4.44 -16.51 45.05
C GLY A 332 -3.91 -15.82 46.30
N GLU A 333 -2.65 -16.11 46.67
CA GLU A 333 -1.99 -15.55 47.85
C GLU A 333 -1.12 -14.34 47.53
N PRO A 334 -1.15 -13.28 48.34
CA PRO A 334 -0.18 -12.18 48.34
C PRO A 334 1.28 -12.54 47.97
N ILE A 335 1.86 -11.94 46.92
CA ILE A 335 3.32 -11.92 46.67
C ILE A 335 3.87 -10.56 47.09
N GLU A 336 4.98 -10.54 47.83
CA GLU A 336 5.74 -9.33 48.20
C GLU A 336 6.17 -8.50 46.98
N TYR A 337 5.83 -7.22 46.99
CA TYR A 337 6.16 -6.21 45.98
C TYR A 337 7.53 -5.62 46.32
N GLY A 338 8.60 -6.14 45.70
CA GLY A 338 9.97 -5.76 46.12
C GLY A 338 11.08 -5.88 45.09
N ASP A 339 11.11 -6.90 44.23
CA ASP A 339 12.21 -7.11 43.28
C ASP A 339 11.78 -6.84 41.83
N PHE A 340 12.15 -5.67 41.31
CA PHE A 340 11.87 -5.24 39.94
C PHE A 340 12.88 -5.86 38.95
N ASP A 341 12.65 -7.10 38.54
CA ASP A 341 13.08 -7.53 37.20
C ASP A 341 12.06 -6.93 36.20
N SER A 342 12.31 -5.69 35.77
CA SER A 342 11.52 -5.08 34.69
C SER A 342 12.00 -5.63 33.36
N GLU A 343 11.27 -6.58 32.78
CA GLU A 343 11.55 -7.09 31.44
C GLU A 343 10.79 -6.25 30.39
N MET A 344 11.51 -5.79 29.36
CA MET A 344 10.89 -5.17 28.19
C MET A 344 10.44 -6.27 27.23
N ILE A 345 9.13 -6.39 27.02
CA ILE A 345 8.57 -7.32 26.04
C ILE A 345 8.07 -6.55 24.79
N GLN A 346 8.26 -7.15 23.62
CA GLN A 346 7.66 -6.69 22.37
C GLN A 346 6.42 -7.53 22.07
N THR A 347 5.24 -6.94 22.29
CA THR A 347 3.96 -7.64 22.12
C THR A 347 2.90 -6.66 21.61
N ASP A 348 1.72 -7.16 21.29
CA ASP A 348 0.57 -6.33 20.92
C ASP A 348 0.03 -5.67 22.19
N VAL A 349 0.43 -4.43 22.43
CA VAL A 349 0.04 -3.66 23.61
C VAL A 349 -1.24 -2.88 23.30
N PRO A 350 -2.31 -3.04 24.10
CA PRO A 350 -3.51 -2.22 23.97
C PRO A 350 -3.17 -0.73 24.09
N ALA A 351 -3.78 0.11 23.25
CA ALA A 351 -3.46 1.55 23.16
C ALA A 351 -3.64 2.36 24.47
N LYS A 352 -4.36 1.80 25.46
CA LYS A 352 -4.61 2.40 26.79
C LYS A 352 -3.77 1.78 27.90
N ALA A 353 -2.85 0.88 27.59
CA ALA A 353 -2.02 0.22 28.59
C ALA A 353 -0.78 1.04 28.91
N ASP A 354 -0.54 1.28 30.19
CA ASP A 354 0.69 1.94 30.67
C ASP A 354 1.73 0.91 31.13
N LYS A 355 1.26 -0.19 31.73
CA LYS A 355 2.11 -1.25 32.31
C LYS A 355 1.53 -2.64 32.04
N ALA A 356 2.39 -3.65 32.13
CA ALA A 356 2.01 -5.05 32.06
C ALA A 356 2.41 -5.79 33.33
N ILE A 357 1.71 -6.87 33.68
CA ILE A 357 2.03 -7.73 34.82
C ILE A 357 1.77 -9.21 34.48
N HIS A 358 2.63 -10.10 34.98
CA HIS A 358 2.38 -11.54 34.89
C HIS A 358 1.37 -11.96 35.95
N ILE A 359 0.32 -12.68 35.54
CA ILE A 359 -0.63 -13.33 36.47
C ILE A 359 -0.19 -14.76 36.73
N LYS A 360 -0.04 -15.12 38.00
CA LYS A 360 0.17 -16.52 38.43
C LYS A 360 -1.05 -17.04 39.18
N GLY A 361 -1.64 -18.15 38.75
CA GLY A 361 -2.79 -18.80 39.40
C GLY A 361 -4.11 -18.67 38.61
N ASP A 362 -5.13 -19.42 39.02
CA ASP A 362 -6.35 -19.67 38.24
C ASP A 362 -7.57 -18.85 38.69
N SER A 363 -7.45 -17.92 39.65
CA SER A 363 -8.64 -17.24 40.22
C SER A 363 -9.40 -16.32 39.26
N MET A 364 -8.81 -15.98 38.12
CA MET A 364 -9.46 -15.17 37.09
C MET A 364 -9.85 -16.00 35.84
N GLU A 365 -9.71 -17.33 35.91
CA GLU A 365 -10.19 -18.24 34.87
C GLU A 365 -11.72 -18.29 34.81
N PRO A 366 -12.32 -18.51 33.63
CA PRO A 366 -11.66 -18.80 32.35
C PRO A 366 -11.23 -17.55 31.57
N LYS A 367 -11.54 -16.34 32.07
CA LYS A 367 -11.32 -15.09 31.30
C LYS A 367 -9.84 -14.71 31.21
N ILE A 368 -9.07 -15.02 32.25
CA ILE A 368 -7.63 -14.77 32.36
C ILE A 368 -7.00 -16.10 32.75
N ALA A 369 -6.15 -16.64 31.90
CA ALA A 369 -5.43 -17.88 32.17
C ALA A 369 -4.24 -17.65 33.10
N SER A 370 -3.88 -18.67 33.87
CA SER A 370 -2.62 -18.67 34.62
C SER A 370 -1.41 -18.50 33.69
N ASN A 371 -0.36 -17.80 34.16
CA ASN A 371 0.84 -17.42 33.42
C ASN A 371 0.61 -16.47 32.22
N SER A 372 -0.57 -15.86 32.10
CA SER A 372 -0.81 -14.81 31.09
C SER A 372 -0.21 -13.46 31.50
N ILE A 373 0.07 -12.64 30.49
CA ILE A 373 0.47 -11.24 30.67
C ILE A 373 -0.80 -10.38 30.55
N ILE A 374 -1.05 -9.56 31.56
CA ILE A 374 -2.15 -8.61 31.55
C ILE A 374 -1.62 -7.21 31.43
N PHE A 375 -2.30 -6.42 30.60
CA PHE A 375 -2.06 -4.98 30.45
C PHE A 375 -3.03 -4.19 31.34
N TYR A 376 -2.55 -3.10 31.94
CA TYR A 376 -3.39 -2.21 32.72
C TYR A 376 -3.05 -0.73 32.51
N HIS A 377 -4.08 0.10 32.66
CA HIS A 377 -4.00 1.56 32.73
C HIS A 377 -3.84 1.98 34.18
N GLU A 378 -2.80 2.75 34.51
CA GLU A 378 -2.52 3.20 35.88
C GLU A 378 -3.51 4.30 36.28
N GLN A 379 -4.44 3.95 37.18
CA GLN A 379 -5.45 4.88 37.66
C GLN A 379 -5.83 4.57 39.11
N PRO A 380 -6.09 5.59 39.95
CA PRO A 380 -6.34 5.40 41.39
C PRO A 380 -7.79 4.99 41.71
N THR A 381 -8.65 4.85 40.71
CA THR A 381 -10.10 4.61 40.88
C THR A 381 -10.61 3.56 39.89
N LEU A 382 -11.64 2.80 40.28
CA LEU A 382 -12.32 1.80 39.46
C LEU A 382 -13.84 1.90 39.63
N GLU A 383 -14.58 1.53 38.58
CA GLU A 383 -16.03 1.36 38.66
C GLU A 383 -16.39 -0.06 39.17
N ILE A 384 -17.59 -0.20 39.72
CA ILE A 384 -18.07 -1.48 40.26
C ILE A 384 -18.19 -2.50 39.12
N GLY A 385 -17.60 -3.68 39.33
CA GLY A 385 -17.56 -4.79 38.39
C GLY A 385 -16.34 -4.79 37.46
N GLU A 386 -15.53 -3.72 37.47
CA GLU A 386 -14.30 -3.65 36.68
C GLU A 386 -13.21 -4.54 37.23
N ILE A 387 -12.32 -4.99 36.35
CA ILE A 387 -11.15 -5.80 36.73
C ILE A 387 -9.99 -4.84 36.97
N GLY A 388 -9.41 -4.93 38.16
CA GLY A 388 -8.30 -4.09 38.58
C GLY A 388 -7.11 -4.89 39.08
N ILE A 389 -5.97 -4.22 39.11
CA ILE A 389 -4.79 -4.66 39.85
C ILE A 389 -4.77 -3.90 41.18
N PHE A 390 -4.64 -4.64 42.28
CA PHE A 390 -4.70 -4.12 43.64
C PHE A 390 -3.45 -4.48 44.42
N GLU A 391 -2.96 -3.53 45.21
CA GLU A 391 -1.96 -3.73 46.24
C GLU A 391 -2.66 -3.82 47.61
N ILE A 392 -2.49 -4.93 48.31
CA ILE A 392 -3.08 -5.22 49.62
C ILE A 392 -1.99 -5.08 50.68
N ASN A 393 -2.29 -4.35 51.76
CA ASN A 393 -1.41 -4.14 52.92
C ASN A 393 0.02 -3.66 52.57
N GLY A 394 0.19 -2.94 51.46
CA GLY A 394 1.49 -2.35 51.06
C GLY A 394 2.56 -3.35 50.64
N SER A 395 2.18 -4.60 50.36
CA SER A 395 3.15 -5.62 49.92
C SER A 395 2.59 -6.59 48.91
N ALA A 396 1.27 -6.80 48.83
CA ALA A 396 0.69 -7.92 48.11
C ALA A 396 -0.04 -7.49 46.83
N VAL A 397 0.37 -7.93 45.64
CA VAL A 397 -0.36 -7.57 44.39
C VAL A 397 -1.29 -8.68 43.92
N THR A 398 -2.56 -8.36 43.65
CA THR A 398 -3.56 -9.28 43.11
C THR A 398 -4.44 -8.67 42.01
N CYS A 399 -5.00 -9.54 41.17
CA CYS A 399 -5.96 -9.19 40.12
C CYS A 399 -7.34 -9.76 40.46
N LYS A 400 -8.36 -8.88 40.55
CA LYS A 400 -9.74 -9.21 40.97
C LYS A 400 -10.76 -8.26 40.34
N LYS A 401 -12.05 -8.55 40.49
CA LYS A 401 -13.12 -7.59 40.21
C LYS A 401 -13.38 -6.70 41.42
N TYR A 402 -13.53 -5.40 41.17
CA TYR A 402 -13.79 -4.39 42.17
C TYR A 402 -15.29 -4.31 42.51
N TYR A 403 -15.63 -4.36 43.79
CA TYR A 403 -16.96 -4.05 44.30
C TYR A 403 -16.82 -3.24 45.59
N VAL A 404 -17.82 -2.42 45.88
CA VAL A 404 -17.89 -1.65 47.12
C VAL A 404 -19.24 -1.91 47.76
N ASP A 405 -19.21 -2.25 49.05
CA ASP A 405 -20.40 -2.23 49.87
C ASP A 405 -20.48 -0.86 50.58
N TYR A 406 -21.50 -0.09 50.20
CA TYR A 406 -21.71 1.26 50.73
C TYR A 406 -22.24 1.27 52.16
N GLU A 407 -22.91 0.20 52.60
CA GLU A 407 -23.46 0.10 53.96
C GLU A 407 -22.34 -0.22 54.95
N SER A 408 -21.51 -1.22 54.65
CA SER A 408 -20.38 -1.60 55.50
C SER A 408 -19.10 -0.80 55.25
N LYS A 409 -19.08 0.05 54.22
CA LYS A 409 -17.91 0.82 53.73
C LYS A 409 -16.69 -0.04 53.39
N LYS A 410 -16.89 -1.32 53.09
CA LYS A 410 -15.82 -2.27 52.75
C LYS A 410 -15.61 -2.37 51.24
N ILE A 411 -14.37 -2.63 50.85
CA ILE A 411 -13.99 -3.01 49.49
C ILE A 411 -14.12 -4.53 49.39
N ILE A 412 -14.79 -4.99 48.34
CA ILE A 412 -15.00 -6.41 48.04
C ILE A 412 -14.21 -6.72 46.77
N LEU A 413 -13.25 -7.64 46.87
CA LEU A 413 -12.49 -8.13 45.73
C LEU A 413 -12.98 -9.52 45.37
N LYS A 414 -13.56 -9.66 44.17
CA LYS A 414 -14.18 -10.91 43.72
C LYS A 414 -13.41 -11.55 42.57
N SER A 415 -13.07 -12.82 42.72
CA SER A 415 -12.51 -13.66 41.67
C SER A 415 -13.53 -13.95 40.57
N ILE A 416 -13.08 -14.15 39.33
CA ILE A 416 -13.97 -14.64 38.25
C ILE A 416 -14.23 -16.14 38.42
N ASN A 417 -13.19 -16.87 38.84
CA ASN A 417 -13.28 -18.29 39.12
C ASN A 417 -14.11 -18.52 40.40
N PRO A 418 -15.25 -19.22 40.30
CA PRO A 418 -16.15 -19.45 41.45
C PRO A 418 -15.55 -20.28 42.59
N LYS A 419 -14.40 -20.95 42.37
CA LYS A 419 -13.71 -21.70 43.43
C LYS A 419 -13.20 -20.82 44.57
N TYR A 420 -13.07 -19.52 44.33
CA TYR A 420 -12.48 -18.57 45.27
C TYR A 420 -13.55 -17.69 45.89
N GLU A 421 -13.60 -17.68 47.21
CA GLU A 421 -14.50 -16.82 47.97
C GLU A 421 -14.15 -15.33 47.82
N PRO A 422 -15.15 -14.42 47.87
CA PRO A 422 -14.90 -12.98 47.88
C PRO A 422 -14.05 -12.55 49.09
N MET A 423 -13.14 -11.63 48.85
CA MET A 423 -12.29 -11.06 49.91
C MET A 423 -12.82 -9.68 50.31
N TYR A 424 -12.78 -9.38 51.61
CA TYR A 424 -13.32 -8.16 52.20
C TYR A 424 -12.21 -7.38 52.89
N PHE A 425 -12.05 -6.12 52.51
CA PHE A 425 -11.00 -5.25 53.05
C PHE A 425 -11.55 -3.89 53.47
N ALA A 426 -10.89 -3.27 54.44
CA ALA A 426 -11.08 -1.85 54.73
C ALA A 426 -10.43 -0.98 53.63
N ARG A 427 -10.88 0.27 53.48
CA ARG A 427 -10.41 1.17 52.40
C ARG A 427 -8.93 1.51 52.45
N ASP A 428 -8.35 1.52 53.64
CA ASP A 428 -6.93 1.78 53.92
C ASP A 428 -6.03 0.58 53.63
N GLN A 429 -6.60 -0.63 53.55
CA GLN A 429 -5.86 -1.87 53.31
C GLN A 429 -5.63 -2.17 51.83
N VAL A 430 -6.35 -1.48 50.93
CA VAL A 430 -6.31 -1.76 49.48
C VAL A 430 -5.99 -0.48 48.72
N ARG A 431 -4.91 -0.53 47.94
CA ARG A 431 -4.56 0.48 46.97
C ARG A 431 -4.84 -0.04 45.56
N ILE A 432 -5.53 0.78 44.76
CA ILE A 432 -5.79 0.49 43.36
C ILE A 432 -4.56 0.91 42.56
N LEU A 433 -3.93 -0.04 41.86
CA LEU A 433 -2.80 0.24 40.97
C LEU A 433 -3.28 0.59 39.55
N GLY A 434 -4.37 0.00 39.09
CA GLY A 434 -4.92 0.35 37.79
C GLY A 434 -6.02 -0.58 37.29
N LYS A 435 -6.56 -0.23 36.11
CA LYS A 435 -7.63 -0.94 35.42
C LYS A 435 -7.07 -1.86 34.34
N VAL A 436 -7.49 -3.11 34.36
CA VAL A 436 -7.12 -4.08 33.32
C VAL A 436 -7.74 -3.68 31.97
N VAL A 437 -6.90 -3.66 30.94
CA VAL A 437 -7.28 -3.40 29.55
C VAL A 437 -7.01 -4.65 28.71
N PHE A 438 -7.93 -4.96 27.80
CA PHE A 438 -7.85 -6.11 26.90
C PHE A 438 -7.49 -5.67 25.49
#